data_AF-A0A2S8AEL4-F1
#
_entry.id   AF-A0A2S8AEL4-F1
#
_cell.length_a   1.000
_cell.length_b   1.000
_cell.length_c   1.000
_cell.angle_alpha   90.00
_cell.angle_beta   90.00
_cell.angle_gamma   90.00
#
_symmetry.space_group_name_H-M   'P 1'
#
loop_
_entity.id
_entity.type
_entity.pdbx_description
1 polymer ?
#
loop_
_entity_poly.entity_id
_entity_poly.type
_entity_poly.pdbx_seq_one_letter_code
_entity_poly.pdbx_strand_id
1 'polypeptide(L)'
;MIFMINYKGFYFIKTYDLEDYFSKMYDDLVFQFDEKIQERGYFEDQGFALFLGQENEEVYINLEYKEYSFLNVLLAFPPQSLCKECTICWKNNEEGIPEFYWTTNFPEKELHEYAKKYK
;
A
#
# COMPACT_ATOMS: atom_id res chain seq x y z
N MET A 1 16.98 14.95 -9.78
CA MET A 1 17.29 13.51 -9.77
C MET A 1 16.22 12.88 -8.90
N ILE A 2 15.29 12.12 -9.47
CA ILE A 2 14.25 11.44 -8.67
C ILE A 2 14.90 10.17 -8.14
N PHE A 3 15.12 10.09 -6.84
CA PHE A 3 15.57 8.86 -6.19
C PHE A 3 14.33 8.01 -5.98
N MET A 4 14.29 6.86 -6.65
CA MET A 4 13.25 5.85 -6.44
C MET A 4 13.85 4.75 -5.57
N ILE A 5 13.31 4.55 -4.38
CA ILE A 5 13.69 3.42 -3.52
C ILE A 5 12.77 2.25 -3.87
N ASN A 6 13.35 1.08 -4.14
CA ASN A 6 12.60 -0.16 -4.32
C ASN A 6 12.76 -1.05 -3.08
N TYR A 7 11.65 -1.44 -2.49
CA TYR A 7 11.59 -2.44 -1.43
C TYR A 7 10.54 -3.50 -1.78
N LYS A 8 10.98 -4.66 -2.28
CA LYS A 8 10.12 -5.84 -2.55
C LYS A 8 8.88 -5.53 -3.42
N GLY A 9 9.00 -4.68 -4.42
CA GLY A 9 7.87 -4.28 -5.28
C GLY A 9 7.13 -3.02 -4.80
N PHE A 10 7.53 -2.43 -3.68
CA PHE A 10 7.13 -1.08 -3.29
C PHE A 10 8.15 -0.09 -3.83
N TYR A 11 7.68 0.88 -4.59
CA TYR A 11 8.48 1.90 -5.27
C TYR A 11 8.17 3.27 -4.67
N PHE A 12 9.08 3.78 -3.85
CA PHE A 12 8.93 5.06 -3.17
C PHE A 12 9.55 6.17 -4.01
N ILE A 13 8.71 7.09 -4.50
CA ILE A 13 9.12 8.32 -5.20
C ILE A 13 9.42 9.43 -4.18
N LYS A 14 8.71 9.40 -3.05
CA LYS A 14 8.93 10.18 -1.83
C LYS A 14 8.73 9.25 -0.62
N THR A 15 9.43 9.55 0.46
CA THR A 15 9.53 8.64 1.62
C THR A 15 8.71 9.08 2.83
N TYR A 16 8.39 10.38 2.95
CA TYR A 16 7.55 10.93 4.03
C TYR A 16 8.05 10.60 5.44
N ASP A 17 9.37 10.54 5.63
CA ASP A 17 10.02 10.13 6.89
C ASP A 17 9.63 8.71 7.36
N LEU A 18 9.21 7.83 6.43
CA LEU A 18 8.82 6.44 6.70
C LEU A 18 9.90 5.41 6.37
N GLU A 19 11.14 5.83 6.06
CA GLU A 19 12.23 4.95 5.62
C GLU A 19 12.50 3.79 6.59
N ASP A 20 12.50 4.09 7.89
CA ASP A 20 12.72 3.10 8.94
C ASP A 20 11.56 2.08 9.07
N TYR A 21 10.41 2.38 8.45
CA TYR A 21 9.18 1.59 8.54
C TYR A 21 8.79 0.88 7.25
N PHE A 22 9.62 0.94 6.19
CA PHE A 22 9.31 0.27 4.91
C PHE A 22 9.04 -1.23 5.06
N SER A 23 9.80 -1.92 5.93
CA SER A 23 9.53 -3.34 6.18
C SER A 23 8.17 -3.57 6.80
N LYS A 24 7.80 -2.77 7.81
CA LYS A 24 6.50 -2.91 8.48
C LYS A 24 5.35 -2.53 7.53
N MET A 25 5.51 -1.47 6.75
CA MET A 25 4.53 -1.08 5.74
C MET A 25 4.29 -2.19 4.72
N TYR A 26 5.36 -2.83 4.24
CA TYR A 26 5.26 -3.97 3.36
C TYR A 26 4.51 -5.12 4.03
N ASP A 27 4.95 -5.54 5.22
CA ASP A 27 4.36 -6.69 5.92
C ASP A 27 2.87 -6.47 6.22
N ASP A 28 2.51 -5.29 6.73
CA ASP A 28 1.12 -4.94 7.07
C ASP A 28 0.21 -4.92 5.81
N LEU A 29 0.66 -4.27 4.72
CA LEU A 29 -0.16 -4.08 3.53
C LEU A 29 -0.24 -5.32 2.65
N VAL A 30 0.85 -6.09 2.53
CA VAL A 30 0.86 -7.35 1.77
C VAL A 30 0.04 -8.42 2.50
N PHE A 31 0.13 -8.49 3.82
CA PHE A 31 -0.75 -9.38 4.60
C PHE A 31 -2.23 -9.10 4.34
N GLN A 32 -2.65 -7.84 4.43
CA GLN A 32 -4.04 -7.44 4.16
C GLN A 32 -4.44 -7.70 2.70
N PHE A 33 -3.51 -7.53 1.75
CA PHE A 33 -3.75 -7.80 0.34
C PHE A 33 -4.03 -9.29 0.10
N ASP A 34 -3.18 -10.17 0.63
CA ASP A 34 -3.33 -11.63 0.51
C ASP A 34 -4.58 -12.15 1.22
N GLU A 35 -4.96 -11.55 2.36
CA GLU A 35 -6.21 -11.91 3.06
C GLU A 35 -7.45 -11.64 2.20
N LYS A 36 -7.46 -10.56 1.39
CA LYS A 36 -8.60 -10.21 0.54
C LYS A 36 -8.90 -11.24 -0.55
N ILE A 37 -7.90 -12.02 -0.96
CA ILE A 37 -8.04 -13.09 -1.96
C ILE A 37 -7.89 -14.49 -1.37
N GLN A 38 -7.62 -14.58 -0.07
CA GLN A 38 -7.45 -15.82 0.69
C GLN A 38 -6.31 -16.71 0.16
N GLU A 39 -5.22 -16.10 -0.30
CA GLU A 39 -4.08 -16.79 -0.89
C GLU A 39 -2.77 -16.11 -0.43
N ARG A 40 -2.02 -16.80 0.44
CA ARG A 40 -0.79 -16.28 1.04
C ARG A 40 0.37 -16.32 0.04
N GLY A 41 1.12 -15.23 -0.07
CA GLY A 41 2.24 -15.06 -0.99
C GLY A 41 1.82 -14.63 -2.40
N TYR A 42 0.52 -14.38 -2.62
CA TYR A 42 0.02 -14.10 -3.96
C TYR A 42 0.52 -12.77 -4.50
N PHE A 43 0.68 -11.75 -3.64
CA PHE A 43 1.29 -10.48 -4.03
C PHE A 43 2.66 -10.71 -4.67
N GLU A 44 3.53 -11.47 -4.01
CA GLU A 44 4.87 -11.78 -4.47
C GLU A 44 4.88 -12.69 -5.70
N ASP A 45 4.10 -13.77 -5.66
CA ASP A 45 4.08 -14.80 -6.71
C ASP A 45 3.62 -14.22 -8.06
N GLN A 46 2.67 -13.28 -8.02
CA GLN A 46 2.20 -12.60 -9.22
C GLN A 46 3.04 -11.36 -9.58
N GLY A 47 3.90 -10.88 -8.68
CA GLY A 47 4.80 -9.75 -8.93
C GLY A 47 4.12 -8.38 -8.92
N PHE A 48 3.09 -8.20 -8.10
CA PHE A 48 2.42 -6.90 -7.94
C PHE A 48 3.41 -5.81 -7.53
N ALA A 49 3.10 -4.58 -7.92
CA ALA A 49 3.90 -3.42 -7.57
C ALA A 49 3.04 -2.29 -7.00
N LEU A 50 3.56 -1.62 -5.97
CA LEU A 50 2.93 -0.47 -5.35
C LEU A 50 3.82 0.75 -5.53
N PHE A 51 3.31 1.82 -6.13
CA PHE A 51 4.04 3.08 -6.29
C PHE A 51 3.54 4.10 -5.28
N LEU A 52 4.45 4.62 -4.47
CA LEU A 52 4.17 5.54 -3.38
C LEU A 52 4.75 6.92 -3.67
N GLY A 53 4.02 7.95 -3.28
CA GLY A 53 4.48 9.33 -3.32
C GLY A 53 4.37 10.02 -4.67
N GLN A 54 3.32 9.69 -5.43
CA GLN A 54 2.93 10.45 -6.62
C GLN A 54 2.31 11.81 -6.27
N GLU A 55 1.69 11.94 -5.09
CA GLU A 55 1.03 13.15 -4.59
C GLU A 55 1.51 13.53 -3.19
N ASN A 56 1.05 14.65 -2.63
CA ASN A 56 1.41 15.04 -1.27
C ASN A 56 0.65 14.20 -0.24
N GLU A 57 1.26 14.00 0.93
CA GLU A 57 0.58 13.39 2.08
C GLU A 57 -0.51 14.33 2.59
N GLU A 58 -1.65 13.74 2.96
CA GLU A 58 -2.72 14.45 3.64
C GLU A 58 -2.86 13.93 5.08
N VAL A 59 -2.82 14.84 6.05
CA VAL A 59 -2.96 14.53 7.47
C VAL A 59 -4.36 14.90 7.94
N TYR A 60 -5.09 13.92 8.46
CA TYR A 60 -6.41 14.11 9.06
C TYR A 60 -6.39 13.80 10.55
N ILE A 61 -6.92 14.73 11.35
CA ILE A 61 -7.10 14.56 12.80
C ILE A 61 -8.59 14.33 13.06
N ASN A 62 -8.97 13.14 13.56
CA ASN A 62 -10.36 12.82 13.89
C ASN A 62 -10.70 13.19 15.35
N LEU A 63 -12.00 13.28 15.66
CA LEU A 63 -12.71 13.66 16.89
C LEU A 63 -12.23 12.99 18.20
N GLU A 64 -11.34 12.00 18.13
CA GLU A 64 -10.72 11.33 19.29
C GLU A 64 -9.22 11.62 19.46
N TYR A 65 -8.69 12.68 18.83
CA TYR A 65 -7.24 13.02 18.84
C TYR A 65 -6.34 11.95 18.23
N LYS A 66 -6.89 11.07 17.40
CA LYS A 66 -6.11 10.10 16.62
C LYS A 66 -5.76 10.76 15.29
N GLU A 67 -4.47 10.93 15.07
CA GLU A 67 -3.89 11.42 13.82
C GLU A 67 -3.74 10.24 12.85
N TYR A 68 -4.33 10.40 11.67
CA TYR A 68 -4.16 9.48 10.56
C TYR A 68 -3.52 10.25 9.41
N SER A 69 -2.45 9.69 8.88
CA SER A 69 -1.84 10.15 7.65
C SER A 69 -2.32 9.29 6.49
N PHE A 70 -2.54 9.93 5.34
CA PHE A 70 -3.06 9.31 4.14
C PHE A 70 -2.12 9.58 2.97
N LEU A 71 -1.92 8.56 2.15
CA LEU A 71 -1.09 8.66 0.96
C LEU A 71 -1.76 7.96 -0.22
N ASN A 72 -1.92 8.73 -1.29
CA ASN A 72 -2.34 8.19 -2.58
C ASN A 72 -1.20 7.40 -3.21
N VAL A 73 -1.55 6.20 -3.68
CA VAL A 73 -0.64 5.21 -4.22
C VAL A 73 -1.23 4.63 -5.49
N LEU A 74 -0.37 4.02 -6.31
CA LEU A 74 -0.77 3.33 -7.53
C LEU A 74 -0.42 1.85 -7.40
N LEU A 75 -1.44 0.98 -7.42
CA LEU A 75 -1.27 -0.47 -7.43
C LEU A 75 -1.28 -0.98 -8.88
N ALA A 76 -0.20 -1.65 -9.30
CA ALA A 76 -0.02 -2.17 -10.64
C ALA A 76 -0.19 -3.69 -10.70
N PHE A 77 -0.93 -4.16 -11.70
CA PHE A 77 -1.38 -5.55 -11.88
C PHE A 77 -0.64 -6.21 -13.07
N PRO A 78 0.53 -6.84 -12.88
CA PRO A 78 1.26 -7.48 -13.98
C PRO A 78 0.49 -8.64 -14.62
N PRO A 79 0.80 -9.13 -15.83
CA PRO A 79 1.53 -8.42 -16.89
C PRO A 79 0.66 -7.33 -17.56
N GLN A 80 -0.59 -7.14 -17.12
CA GLN A 80 -1.43 -6.08 -17.66
C GLN A 80 -0.84 -4.72 -17.25
N SER A 81 -0.83 -3.73 -18.15
CA SER A 81 -0.54 -2.35 -17.74
C SER A 81 -1.70 -1.72 -16.96
N LEU A 82 -2.48 -2.54 -16.23
CA LEU A 82 -3.58 -2.09 -15.41
C LEU A 82 -3.00 -1.53 -14.12
N CYS A 83 -3.28 -0.25 -13.88
CA CYS A 83 -2.92 0.45 -12.67
C CYS A 83 -4.19 0.99 -12.02
N LYS A 84 -4.26 0.93 -10.69
CA LYS A 84 -5.38 1.41 -9.90
C LYS A 84 -4.88 2.38 -8.85
N GLU A 85 -5.42 3.59 -8.89
CA GLU A 85 -5.23 4.56 -7.83
C GLU A 85 -6.01 4.10 -6.61
N CYS A 86 -5.33 4.07 -5.47
CA CYS A 86 -5.93 3.81 -4.17
C CYS A 86 -5.16 4.57 -3.10
N THR A 87 -5.58 4.43 -1.85
CA THR A 87 -5.00 5.17 -0.74
C THR A 87 -4.66 4.20 0.37
N ILE A 88 -3.47 4.37 0.93
CA ILE A 88 -3.08 3.77 2.21
C ILE A 88 -3.21 4.81 3.30
N CYS A 89 -3.46 4.38 4.53
CA CYS A 89 -3.35 5.24 5.69
C CYS A 89 -2.48 4.59 6.76
N TRP A 90 -1.94 5.41 7.65
CA TRP A 90 -1.27 4.94 8.84
C TRP A 90 -1.59 5.82 10.04
N LYS A 91 -1.44 5.23 11.21
CA LYS A 91 -1.49 5.90 12.51
C LYS A 91 -0.42 5.31 13.41
N ASN A 92 0.07 6.10 14.34
CA ASN A 92 0.95 5.58 15.38
C ASN A 92 0.13 4.84 16.46
N ASN A 93 0.61 3.68 16.86
CA ASN A 93 0.08 2.97 18.03
C ASN A 93 0.54 3.65 19.34
N GLU A 94 0.18 3.07 20.48
CA GLU A 94 0.54 3.63 21.81
C GLU A 94 2.06 3.69 22.06
N GLU A 95 2.85 2.92 21.30
CA GLU A 95 4.32 2.90 21.37
C GLU A 95 4.98 3.84 20.36
N GLY A 96 4.19 4.60 19.58
CA GLY A 96 4.69 5.48 18.53
C GLY A 96 5.11 4.76 17.24
N ILE A 97 4.77 3.47 17.09
CA ILE A 97 5.09 2.68 15.89
C ILE A 97 3.91 2.83 14.90
N PRO A 98 4.16 3.19 13.64
CA PRO A 98 3.10 3.33 12.64
C PRO A 98 2.53 1.96 12.25
N GLU A 99 1.20 1.84 12.22
CA GLU A 99 0.46 0.71 11.67
C GLU A 99 -0.18 1.12 10.34
N PHE A 100 0.01 0.32 9.29
CA PHE A 100 -0.39 0.66 7.92
C PHE A 100 -1.62 -0.11 7.47
N TYR A 101 -2.51 0.55 6.72
CA TYR A 101 -3.77 -0.03 6.27
C TYR A 101 -4.14 0.40 4.85
N TRP A 102 -4.81 -0.50 4.14
CA TRP A 102 -5.56 -0.12 2.95
C TRP A 102 -6.83 0.62 3.34
N THR A 103 -7.13 1.72 2.66
CA THR A 103 -8.41 2.41 2.83
C THR A 103 -9.53 1.76 2.01
N THR A 104 -10.75 2.29 2.12
CA THR A 104 -11.96 1.74 1.47
C THR A 104 -11.95 1.84 -0.05
N ASN A 105 -11.06 2.65 -0.65
CA ASN A 105 -10.91 2.73 -2.10
C ASN A 105 -9.98 1.64 -2.68
N PHE A 106 -9.55 0.67 -1.87
CA PHE A 106 -8.78 -0.47 -2.37
C PHE A 106 -9.51 -1.17 -3.53
N PRO A 107 -8.82 -1.49 -4.65
CA PRO A 107 -9.42 -2.03 -5.87
C PRO A 107 -9.73 -3.52 -5.75
N GLU A 108 -10.57 -3.88 -4.77
CA GLU A 108 -10.86 -5.26 -4.39
C GLU A 108 -11.54 -6.03 -5.53
N LYS A 109 -12.47 -5.38 -6.22
CA LYS A 109 -13.19 -6.00 -7.33
C LYS A 109 -12.24 -6.38 -8.46
N GLU A 110 -11.35 -5.46 -8.84
CA GLU A 110 -10.36 -5.69 -9.88
C GLU A 110 -9.32 -6.74 -9.48
N LEU A 111 -8.94 -6.80 -8.21
CA LEU A 111 -8.10 -7.88 -7.67
C LEU A 111 -8.77 -9.25 -7.82
N HIS A 112 -10.05 -9.37 -7.48
CA HIS A 112 -10.77 -10.63 -7.64
C HIS A 112 -10.96 -11.02 -9.11
N GLU A 113 -11.24 -10.04 -9.98
CA GLU A 113 -11.35 -10.28 -11.43
C GLU A 113 -10.01 -10.73 -12.03
N TYR A 114 -8.92 -10.07 -11.62
CA TYR A 114 -7.56 -10.45 -11.99
C TYR A 114 -7.24 -11.88 -11.52
N ALA A 115 -7.46 -12.18 -10.24
CA ALA A 115 -7.18 -13.50 -9.67
C ALA A 115 -7.98 -14.62 -10.34
N LYS A 116 -9.23 -14.36 -10.75
CA LYS A 116 -10.01 -15.35 -11.52
C LYS A 116 -9.44 -15.61 -12.91
N LYS A 117 -8.80 -14.62 -13.52
CA LYS A 117 -8.29 -14.70 -14.89
C LYS A 117 -6.88 -15.32 -14.97
N TYR A 118 -6.07 -15.14 -13.92
CA TYR A 118 -4.65 -15.52 -13.89
C TYR A 118 -4.30 -16.55 -12.82
N LYS A 119 -5.29 -17.35 -12.39
CA LYS A 119 -5.03 -18.57 -11.61
C LYS A 119 -4.34 -19.66 -12.42
#